data_AF-A0A978TLY8-F1
#
_entry.id   AF-A0A978TLY8-F1
#
_cell.length_a   1.000
_cell.length_b   1.000
_cell.length_c   1.000
_cell.angle_alpha   90.00
_cell.angle_beta   90.00
_cell.angle_gamma   90.00
#
_symmetry.space_group_name_H-M   'P 1'
#
loop_
_entity.id
_entity.type
_entity.pdbx_description
1 polymer ?
#
loop_
_entity_poly.entity_id
_entity_poly.type
_entity_poly.pdbx_seq_one_letter_code
_entity_poly.pdbx_strand_id
1 'polypeptide(L)'
;MDVDTRGEFLQPYSEFEGSTEMVEKVKVVEQYQIENWVAIGDSVTDLNMAIAAPLVFARSRLSEYLDDRNKSYIPYDTFFDVRDRLAELWK
;
A
#
# COMPACT_ATOMS: atom_id res chain seq x y z
N MET A 1 -1.27 -19.97 -4.07
CA MET A 1 -1.27 -19.07 -5.25
C MET A 1 -1.18 -19.98 -6.44
N ASP A 2 -2.22 -19.99 -7.28
CA ASP A 2 -2.19 -20.73 -8.54
C ASP A 2 -1.68 -19.80 -9.64
N VAL A 3 -0.91 -20.37 -10.56
CA VAL A 3 -0.29 -19.67 -11.70
C VAL A 3 -0.70 -20.38 -12.98
N ASP A 4 -1.22 -19.62 -13.93
CA ASP A 4 -1.36 -20.04 -15.31
C ASP A 4 0.03 -20.11 -15.97
N THR A 5 0.35 -21.31 -16.46
CA THR A 5 1.62 -21.64 -17.10
C THR A 5 1.46 -21.87 -18.61
N ARG A 6 0.26 -21.63 -19.17
CA ARG A 6 -0.06 -21.94 -20.57
C ARG A 6 0.45 -20.89 -21.56
N GLY A 7 0.83 -19.71 -21.09
CA GLY A 7 1.41 -18.63 -21.88
C GLY A 7 2.94 -18.64 -21.90
N GLU A 8 3.53 -17.73 -22.68
CA GLU A 8 4.99 -17.51 -22.71
C GLU A 8 5.55 -16.99 -21.37
N PHE A 9 4.70 -16.31 -20.61
CA PHE A 9 5.00 -15.80 -19.26
C PHE A 9 4.05 -16.40 -18.23
N LEU A 10 4.53 -16.51 -16.98
CA LEU A 10 3.71 -16.93 -15.84
C LEU A 10 2.68 -15.85 -15.50
N GLN A 11 1.41 -16.22 -15.42
CA GLN A 11 0.33 -15.33 -14.98
C GLN A 11 -0.29 -15.86 -13.68
N PRO A 12 -0.25 -15.13 -12.56
CA PRO A 12 -0.93 -15.54 -11.34
C PRO A 12 -2.45 -15.43 -11.50
N TYR A 13 -3.20 -16.41 -11.02
CA TYR A 13 -4.65 -16.26 -10.85
C TYR A 13 -4.92 -15.39 -9.61
N SER A 14 -5.40 -14.16 -9.80
CA SER A 14 -5.81 -13.24 -8.73
C SER A 14 -7.18 -12.64 -9.05
N GLU A 15 -8.16 -12.81 -8.15
CA GLU A 15 -9.49 -12.18 -8.27
C GLU A 15 -9.44 -10.64 -8.11
N PHE A 16 -8.26 -10.11 -7.77
CA PHE A 16 -7.98 -8.70 -7.53
C PHE A 16 -6.83 -8.21 -8.41
N GLU A 17 -6.76 -8.63 -9.68
CA GLU A 17 -5.79 -8.07 -10.63
C GLU A 17 -6.13 -6.61 -10.96
N GLY A 18 -5.13 -5.75 -10.83
CA GLY A 18 -5.16 -4.38 -11.33
C GLY A 18 -4.11 -4.18 -12.41
N SER A 19 -4.31 -3.18 -13.27
CA SER A 19 -3.41 -2.88 -14.40
C SER A 19 -1.96 -2.54 -14.01
N THR A 20 -1.64 -2.43 -12.71
CA THR A 20 -0.32 -2.03 -12.20
C THR A 20 0.14 -2.82 -10.96
N GLU A 21 -0.74 -3.61 -10.33
CA GLU A 21 -0.44 -4.36 -9.10
C GLU A 21 -1.03 -5.78 -9.18
N MET A 22 -0.30 -6.78 -8.69
CA MET A 22 -0.72 -8.20 -8.69
C MET A 22 -1.89 -8.48 -7.73
N VAL A 23 -2.10 -7.60 -6.76
CA VAL A 23 -3.23 -7.58 -5.83
C VAL A 23 -3.65 -6.12 -5.68
N GLU A 24 -4.88 -5.79 -6.09
CA GLU A 24 -5.49 -4.49 -5.85
C GLU A 24 -5.85 -4.36 -4.38
N LYS A 25 -4.84 -4.07 -3.56
CA LYS A 25 -4.98 -3.88 -2.11
C LYS A 25 -6.06 -2.84 -1.76
N VAL A 26 -6.31 -1.89 -2.66
CA VAL A 26 -7.38 -0.88 -2.56
C VAL A 26 -8.77 -1.53 -2.51
N LYS A 27 -9.05 -2.53 -3.36
CA LYS A 27 -10.36 -3.20 -3.39
C LYS A 27 -10.67 -3.93 -2.10
N VAL A 28 -9.66 -4.40 -1.37
CA VAL A 28 -9.86 -5.00 -0.04
C VAL A 28 -10.39 -3.96 0.93
N VAL A 29 -9.82 -2.76 0.96
CA VAL A 29 -10.26 -1.68 1.87
C VAL A 29 -11.68 -1.21 1.55
N GLU A 30 -12.02 -1.10 0.26
CA GLU A 30 -13.37 -0.73 -0.19
C GLU A 30 -14.45 -1.68 0.33
N GLN A 31 -14.15 -2.99 0.45
CA GLN A 31 -15.09 -3.98 0.98
C GLN A 31 -15.41 -3.79 2.47
N TYR A 32 -14.48 -3.23 3.25
CA TYR A 32 -14.69 -3.03 4.69
C TYR A 32 -15.32 -1.68 5.03
N GLN A 33 -15.55 -0.79 4.04
CA GLN A 33 -16.12 0.55 4.24
C GLN A 33 -15.45 1.35 5.36
N ILE A 34 -14.12 1.22 5.50
CA ILE A 34 -13.36 1.86 6.58
C ILE A 34 -12.94 3.26 6.14
N GLU A 35 -13.47 4.28 6.80
CA GLU A 35 -13.10 5.68 6.52
C GLU A 35 -11.72 6.05 7.07
N ASN A 36 -11.33 5.46 8.20
CA ASN A 36 -10.08 5.76 8.90
C ASN A 36 -9.15 4.55 8.93
N TRP A 37 -8.29 4.44 7.92
CA TRP A 37 -7.30 3.38 7.80
C TRP A 37 -5.91 3.95 7.53
N VAL A 38 -4.89 3.14 7.78
CA VAL A 38 -3.49 3.54 7.68
C VAL A 38 -2.78 2.63 6.70
N ALA A 39 -2.16 3.21 5.66
CA ALA A 39 -1.24 2.50 4.79
C ALA A 39 0.16 2.50 5.41
N ILE A 40 0.82 1.34 5.47
CA ILE A 40 2.22 1.21 5.88
C ILE A 40 2.91 0.37 4.80
N GLY A 41 3.92 0.91 4.12
CA GLY A 41 4.59 0.23 3.02
C GLY A 41 5.96 0.79 2.65
N ASP A 42 6.63 0.15 1.70
CA ASP A 42 8.02 0.52 1.32
C ASP A 42 8.32 0.39 -0.18
N SER A 43 7.41 -0.18 -0.96
CA SER A 43 7.64 -0.49 -2.37
C SER A 43 6.61 0.15 -3.31
N VAL A 44 6.90 0.10 -4.61
CA VAL A 44 5.96 0.58 -5.66
C VAL A 44 4.62 -0.18 -5.64
N THR A 45 4.60 -1.42 -5.15
CA THR A 45 3.38 -2.24 -5.07
C THR A 45 2.42 -1.83 -3.96
N ASP A 46 2.85 -0.88 -3.13
CA ASP A 46 2.03 -0.26 -2.09
C ASP A 46 1.50 1.11 -2.54
N LEU A 47 1.86 1.57 -3.75
CA LEU A 47 1.60 2.93 -4.19
C LEU A 47 0.10 3.22 -4.29
N ASN A 48 -0.68 2.33 -4.91
CA ASN A 48 -2.11 2.60 -5.04
C ASN A 48 -2.81 2.64 -3.67
N MET A 49 -2.41 1.74 -2.77
CA MET A 49 -2.86 1.73 -1.38
C MET A 49 -2.47 3.04 -0.67
N ALA A 50 -1.22 3.48 -0.80
CA ALA A 50 -0.75 4.72 -0.18
C ALA A 50 -1.47 5.98 -0.71
N ILE A 51 -1.79 6.02 -2.01
CA ILE A 51 -2.54 7.14 -2.59
C ILE A 51 -3.96 7.20 -2.00
N ALA A 52 -4.63 6.04 -1.90
CA ALA A 52 -6.00 5.95 -1.39
C ALA A 52 -6.12 6.20 0.13
N ALA A 53 -5.06 5.93 0.90
CA ALA A 53 -5.12 6.05 2.36
C ALA A 53 -5.17 7.50 2.85
N PRO A 54 -5.93 7.79 3.92
CA PRO A 54 -5.91 9.10 4.57
C PRO A 54 -4.61 9.34 5.34
N LEU A 55 -3.99 8.28 5.88
CA LEU A 55 -2.70 8.33 6.56
C LEU A 55 -1.75 7.28 5.99
N VAL A 56 -0.52 7.70 5.71
CA VAL A 56 0.51 6.85 5.08
C VAL A 56 1.78 6.90 5.91
N PHE A 57 2.33 5.73 6.22
CA PHE A 57 3.71 5.54 6.62
C PHE A 57 4.47 4.91 5.46
N ALA A 58 5.55 5.56 5.02
CA ALA A 58 6.31 5.11 3.86
C ALA A 58 7.81 5.18 4.12
N ARG A 59 8.58 4.30 3.48
CA ARG A 59 10.03 4.35 3.44
C ARG A 59 10.55 3.92 2.07
N SER A 60 11.86 4.00 1.88
CA SER A 60 12.54 3.50 0.69
C SER A 60 11.93 4.09 -0.60
N ARG A 61 11.71 3.26 -1.62
CA ARG A 61 11.25 3.70 -2.95
C ARG A 61 9.82 4.24 -2.92
N LEU A 62 8.98 3.79 -1.98
CA LEU A 62 7.62 4.32 -1.84
C LEU A 62 7.63 5.81 -1.49
N SER A 63 8.53 6.24 -0.61
CA SER A 63 8.67 7.66 -0.23
C SER A 63 8.94 8.54 -1.45
N GLU A 64 9.88 8.15 -2.31
CA GLU A 64 10.20 8.86 -3.56
C GLU A 64 8.97 9.00 -4.47
N TYR A 65 8.19 7.92 -4.64
CA TYR A 65 6.99 7.96 -5.47
C TYR A 65 5.88 8.87 -4.91
N LEU A 66 5.82 9.02 -3.59
CA LEU A 66 4.86 9.88 -2.90
C LEU A 66 5.29 11.35 -2.94
N ASP A 67 6.59 11.62 -2.83
CA ASP A 67 7.18 12.95 -3.04
C ASP A 67 6.87 13.47 -4.46
N ASP A 68 7.10 12.64 -5.48
CA ASP A 68 6.77 12.97 -6.89
C ASP A 68 5.30 13.32 -7.12
N ARG A 69 4.41 12.79 -6.28
CA ARG A 69 2.95 12.98 -6.35
C ARG A 69 2.43 14.01 -5.36
N ASN A 70 3.32 14.64 -4.59
CA ASN A 70 2.99 15.57 -3.53
C ASN A 70 1.97 14.99 -2.52
N LYS A 71 2.04 13.68 -2.27
CA LYS A 71 1.21 12.97 -1.30
C LYS A 71 1.95 12.93 0.03
N SER A 72 1.32 13.48 1.07
CA SER A 72 1.90 13.46 2.42
C SER A 72 2.02 12.03 2.97
N TYR A 73 3.15 11.77 3.60
CA TYR A 73 3.43 10.54 4.34
C TYR A 73 4.28 10.83 5.57
N ILE A 74 4.36 9.84 6.46
CA ILE A 74 5.24 9.86 7.62
C ILE A 74 6.38 8.86 7.37
N PRO A 75 7.66 9.30 7.35
CA PRO A 75 8.77 8.39 7.24
C PRO A 75 8.89 7.50 8.47
N TYR A 76 9.34 6.26 8.30
CA TYR A 76 9.64 5.34 9.39
C TYR A 76 10.84 4.46 9.06
N ASP A 77 11.60 4.04 10.07
CA ASP A 77 12.66 3.04 9.92
C ASP A 77 12.19 1.69 10.50
N THR A 78 11.54 1.76 11.66
CA THR A 78 11.06 0.61 12.41
C THR A 78 9.56 0.72 12.73
N PHE A 79 8.94 -0.40 13.08
CA PHE A 79 7.55 -0.39 13.55
C PHE A 79 7.37 0.32 14.91
N PHE A 80 8.44 0.60 15.66
CA PHE A 80 8.35 1.42 16.86
C PHE A 80 8.00 2.86 16.52
N ASP A 81 8.58 3.41 15.45
CA ASP A 81 8.27 4.77 14.98
C ASP A 81 6.79 4.89 14.60
N VAL A 82 6.28 3.87 13.90
CA VAL A 82 4.86 3.78 13.52
C VAL A 82 3.98 3.73 14.77
N ARG A 83 4.27 2.81 15.70
CA ARG A 83 3.52 2.66 16.96
C ARG A 83 3.45 3.98 17.72
N ASP A 84 4.60 4.61 17.93
CA ASP A 84 4.71 5.82 18.75
C ASP A 84 3.96 6.98 18.09
N ARG A 85 4.06 7.09 16.76
CA ARG A 85 3.31 8.10 16.02
C ARG A 85 1.80 7.88 16.04
N LEU A 86 1.34 6.63 15.89
CA LEU A 86 -0.09 6.29 16.02
C LEU A 86 -0.60 6.61 17.43
N ALA A 87 0.18 6.32 18.48
CA ALA A 87 -0.19 6.64 19.85
C ALA A 87 -0.30 8.16 20.13
N GLU A 88 0.46 8.98 19.40
CA GLU A 88 0.34 10.45 19.47
C GLU A 88 -0.90 11.00 18.76
N LEU A 89 -1.22 10.44 17.59
CA LEU A 89 -2.33 10.89 16.74
C LEU A 89 -3.70 10.53 17.31
N TRP A 90 -3.81 9.42 18.05
CA TRP A 90 -5.06 8.90 18.63
C TRP A 90 -5.12 9.02 20.15
N LYS A 91 -4.71 10.16 20.69
CA LYS A 91 -4.96 10.50 22.10
C LYS A 91 -6.41 10.87 22.37
#